data_AF-A0A1J1JCF6-F1
#
_entry.id   AF-A0A1J1JCF6-F1
#
_cell.length_a   1.000
_cell.length_b   1.000
_cell.length_c   1.000
_cell.angle_alpha   90.00
_cell.angle_beta   90.00
_cell.angle_gamma   90.00
#
_symmetry.space_group_name_H-M   'P 1'
#
loop_
_entity.id
_entity.type
_entity.pdbx_description
1 polymer ?
#
loop_
_entity_poly.entity_id
_entity_poly.type
_entity_poly.pdbx_seq_one_letter_code
_entity_poly.pdbx_strand_id
1 'polypeptide(L)' 'MNDAYLQLLLKILKAIAKNKNNPEAVYPLLLENSDKLDQTFILTLQEWATEQLQKADPDQSYKIASNVGVIAIVGRGNY' A
#
# COMPACT_ATOMS: atom_id res chain seq x y z
N MET A 1 13.58 6.80 -0.05
CA MET A 1 12.13 7.10 -0.10
C MET A 1 11.84 8.51 -0.63
N ASN A 2 10.89 8.63 -1.57
CA ASN A 2 10.38 9.91 -2.08
C ASN A 2 9.13 10.34 -1.29
N ASP A 3 9.10 11.57 -0.78
CA ASP A 3 8.04 12.06 0.11
C ASP A 3 6.64 12.01 -0.52
N ALA A 4 6.50 12.32 -1.82
CA ALA A 4 5.21 12.32 -2.50
C ALA A 4 4.65 10.90 -2.64
N TYR A 5 5.51 9.93 -2.96
CA TYR A 5 5.15 8.53 -3.08
C TYR A 5 4.86 7.90 -1.71
N LEU A 6 5.60 8.29 -0.68
CA LEU A 6 5.34 7.87 0.70
C LEU A 6 3.97 8.39 1.18
N GLN A 7 3.64 9.66 0.91
CA GLN A 7 2.33 10.21 1.25
C GLN A 7 1.19 9.47 0.53
N LEU A 8 1.37 9.16 -0.76
CA LEU A 8 0.41 8.36 -1.52
C LEU A 8 0.24 6.96 -0.91
N LEU A 9 1.34 6.27 -0.61
CA LEU A 9 1.35 4.97 0.04
C LEU A 9 0.58 5.00 1.37
N LEU A 10 0.87 5.98 2.24
CA LEU A 10 0.18 6.12 3.53
C LEU A 10 -1.32 6.42 3.35
N LYS A 11 -1.70 7.17 2.31
CA LYS A 11 -3.12 7.42 1.97
C LYS A 11 -3.83 6.12 1.57
N ILE A 12 -3.19 5.29 0.75
CA ILE A 12 -3.69 3.98 0.32
C ILE A 12 -3.82 3.04 1.52
N LEU A 13 -2.79 2.94 2.37
CA LEU A 13 -2.81 2.10 3.57
C LEU A 13 -3.93 2.51 4.55
N LYS A 14 -4.16 3.82 4.72
CA LYS A 14 -5.29 4.33 5.53
C LYS A 14 -6.64 3.94 4.92
N ALA A 15 -6.78 4.00 3.60
CA ALA A 15 -8.00 3.59 2.91
C ALA A 15 -8.27 2.08 3.08
N ILE A 16 -7.24 1.24 3.01
CA ILE A 16 -7.34 -0.21 3.29
C ILE A 16 -7.76 -0.43 4.75
N ALA A 17 -7.10 0.24 5.70
CA ALA A 17 -7.41 0.10 7.12
C ALA A 17 -8.83 0.56 7.49
N LYS A 18 -9.37 1.56 6.79
CA LYS A 18 -10.75 2.05 6.94
C LYS A 18 -11.77 1.09 6.31
N ASN A 19 -11.39 0.42 5.22
CA ASN A 19 -12.26 -0.45 4.45
C ASN A 19 -11.81 -1.92 4.49
N LYS A 20 -11.41 -2.43 5.66
CA LYS A 20 -10.89 -3.82 5.80
C LYS A 20 -11.84 -4.89 5.24
N ASN A 21 -13.15 -4.64 5.31
CA ASN A 21 -14.18 -5.54 4.83
C ASN A 21 -14.58 -5.27 3.36
N ASN A 22 -14.03 -4.23 2.74
CA ASN A 22 -14.28 -3.84 1.36
C ASN A 22 -13.01 -3.26 0.71
N PRO A 23 -12.01 -4.09 0.39
CA PRO A 23 -10.76 -3.63 -0.21
C PRO A 23 -10.94 -2.96 -1.58
N GLU A 24 -12.04 -3.23 -2.30
CA GLU A 24 -12.39 -2.58 -3.56
C GLU A 24 -12.70 -1.09 -3.38
N ALA A 25 -13.06 -0.64 -2.18
CA ALA A 25 -13.26 0.79 -1.89
C ALA A 25 -11.97 1.62 -2.05
N VAL A 26 -10.81 0.97 -2.17
CA VAL A 26 -9.51 1.62 -2.42
C VAL A 26 -9.29 1.84 -3.93
N TYR A 27 -10.07 1.18 -4.78
CA TYR A 27 -9.93 1.25 -6.24
C TYR A 27 -10.04 2.68 -6.81
N PRO A 28 -11.01 3.53 -6.42
CA PRO A 28 -11.07 4.91 -6.93
C PRO A 28 -9.80 5.70 -6.61
N LEU A 29 -9.23 5.49 -5.42
CA LEU A 29 -7.99 6.16 -4.99
C LEU A 29 -6.79 5.74 -5.85
N LEU A 30 -6.73 4.47 -6.23
CA LEU A 30 -5.67 3.96 -7.13
C LEU A 30 -5.85 4.50 -8.54
N LEU A 31 -7.08 4.53 -9.05
CA LEU A 31 -7.38 5.04 -10.39
C LEU A 31 -7.02 6.53 -10.53
N GLU A 32 -7.37 7.35 -9.52
CA GLU A 32 -7.02 8.77 -9.44
C GLU A 32 -5.52 9.06 -9.41
N ASN A 33 -4.70 8.09 -8.99
CA ASN A 33 -3.25 8.24 -8.85
C ASN A 33 -2.50 7.25 -9.75
N SER A 34 -3.15 6.74 -10.80
CA SER A 34 -2.60 5.73 -11.72
C SER A 34 -1.31 6.19 -12.40
N ASP A 35 -1.17 7.49 -12.65
CA ASP A 35 0.04 8.14 -13.17
C ASP A 35 1.26 7.96 -12.24
N LYS A 36 1.02 7.76 -10.94
CA LYS A 36 2.04 7.59 -9.90
C LYS A 36 2.20 6.15 -9.44
N LEU A 37 1.41 5.19 -9.96
CA LEU A 37 1.58 3.77 -9.65
C LEU A 37 2.69 3.16 -10.53
N ASP A 38 3.85 3.80 -10.53
CA ASP A 38 5.01 3.45 -11.35
C ASP A 38 6.07 2.67 -10.54
N GLN A 39 7.24 2.44 -11.16
CA GLN A 39 8.36 1.77 -10.50
C GLN A 39 8.81 2.47 -9.20
N THR A 40 8.73 3.80 -9.12
CA THR A 40 9.09 4.58 -7.93
C THR A 40 8.13 4.30 -6.78
N PHE A 41 6.84 4.09 -7.07
CA PHE A 41 5.86 3.66 -6.08
C PHE A 41 6.17 2.27 -5.55
N ILE A 42 6.52 1.32 -6.43
CA ILE A 42 6.88 -0.04 -6.02
C ILE A 42 8.10 -0.03 -5.10
N LEU A 43 9.14 0.73 -5.46
CA LEU A 43 10.34 0.88 -4.62
C LEU A 43 10.00 1.51 -3.26
N THR A 44 9.16 2.55 -3.25
CA THR A 44 8.70 3.19 -2.00
C THR A 44 7.92 2.23 -1.11
N LEU A 45 7.04 1.41 -1.68
CA LEU A 45 6.29 0.37 -0.97
C LEU A 45 7.24 -0.67 -0.35
N GLN A 46 8.25 -1.13 -1.10
CA GLN A 46 9.23 -2.11 -0.63
C GLN A 46 10.12 -1.56 0.48
N GLU A 47 10.66 -0.34 0.31
CA GLU A 47 11.47 0.34 1.33
C GLU A 47 10.66 0.52 2.62
N TRP A 48 9.44 1.07 2.53
CA TRP A 48 8.56 1.26 3.68
C TRP A 48 8.23 -0.05 4.38
N ALA A 49 7.82 -1.09 3.63
CA ALA A 49 7.46 -2.38 4.22
C ALA A 49 8.66 -3.02 4.94
N THR A 50 9.85 -2.94 4.36
CA THR A 50 11.08 -3.46 4.96
C THR A 50 11.41 -2.74 6.27
N GLU A 51 11.34 -1.40 6.27
CA GLU A 51 11.60 -0.61 7.48
C GLU A 51 10.58 -0.87 8.59
N GLN A 52 9.30 -1.06 8.25
CA GLN A 52 8.27 -1.36 9.25
C GLN A 52 8.45 -2.77 9.80
N LEU A 53 8.73 -3.76 8.95
CA LEU A 53 8.94 -5.15 9.37
C LEU A 53 10.15 -5.33 10.30
N GLN A 54 11.22 -4.55 10.11
CA GLN A 54 12.37 -4.57 11.01
C GLN A 54 12.04 -4.09 12.44
N LYS A 55 11.00 -3.28 12.60
CA LYS A 55 10.60 -2.69 13.89
C LYS A 55 9.37 -3.36 14.48
N ALA A 56 8.72 -4.23 13.72
CA ALA A 56 7.43 -4.80 14.05
C ALA A 56 7.57 -6.07 14.90
N ASP A 57 6.68 -6.24 15.87
CA ASP A 57 6.43 -7.54 16.47
C ASP A 57 5.70 -8.49 15.48
N PRO A 58 5.50 -9.78 15.81
CA PRO A 58 4.84 -10.72 14.90
C PRO A 58 3.40 -10.33 14.50
N ASP A 59 2.62 -9.72 15.39
CA ASP A 59 1.23 -9.30 15.10
C ASP A 59 1.19 -8.08 14.18
N GLN A 60 2.10 -7.12 14.43
CA GLN A 60 2.32 -5.98 13.56
C GLN A 60 2.83 -6.40 12.17
N SER A 61 3.74 -7.38 12.13
CA SER A 61 4.28 -7.93 10.88
C SER A 61 3.19 -8.56 10.02
N TYR A 62 2.28 -9.32 10.64
CA TYR A 62 1.13 -9.89 9.94
C TYR A 62 0.22 -8.80 9.34
N LYS A 63 -0.06 -7.73 10.10
CA LYS A 63 -0.86 -6.59 9.62
C LYS A 63 -0.20 -5.87 8.45
N ILE A 64 1.12 -5.66 8.51
CA ILE A 64 1.89 -5.04 7.43
C ILE A 64 1.82 -5.92 6.17
N ALA A 65 2.09 -7.22 6.29
CA ALA A 65 2.04 -8.15 5.17
C ALA A 65 0.65 -8.23 4.53
N SER A 66 -0.40 -8.23 5.34
CA SER A 66 -1.79 -8.20 4.87
C SER A 66 -2.09 -6.94 4.05
N ASN A 67 -1.72 -5.77 4.54
CA ASN A 67 -1.92 -4.51 3.83
C ASN A 67 -1.15 -4.45 2.50
N VAL A 68 0.11 -4.89 2.49
CA VAL A 68 0.93 -4.97 1.27
C VAL A 68 0.29 -5.94 0.26
N GLY A 69 -0.22 -7.08 0.74
CA GLY A 69 -0.94 -8.05 -0.09
C GLY A 69 -2.19 -7.45 -0.75
N VAL A 70 -2.98 -6.67 -0.02
CA VAL A 70 -4.16 -5.98 -0.58
C VAL A 70 -3.76 -5.02 -1.70
N ILE A 71 -2.70 -4.21 -1.51
CA ILE A 71 -2.21 -3.31 -2.57
C ILE A 71 -1.81 -4.10 -3.82
N ALA A 72 -1.13 -5.23 -3.67
CA ALA A 72 -0.71 -6.07 -4.79
C ALA A 72 -1.90 -6.72 -5.53
N ILE A 73 -2.94 -7.14 -4.81
CA ILE A 73 -4.14 -7.75 -5.39
C ILE A 73 -4.95 -6.70 -6.17
N VAL A 74 -5.23 -5.55 -5.56
CA VAL A 74 -6.01 -4.49 -6.21
C VAL A 74 -5.21 -3.86 -7.37
N GLY A 75 -3.89 -3.79 -7.27
CA GLY A 75 -3.03 -3.35 -8.38
C GLY A 75 -3.03 -4.30 -9.58
N ARG A 76 -3.14 -5.62 -9.36
CA ARG A 76 -3.15 -6.63 -10.43
C ARG A 76 -4.46 -6.72 -11.20
N GLY A 77 -5.58 -6.22 -10.65
CA GLY A 77 -6.88 -6.17 -11.34
C GLY A 77 -6.96 -5.10 -12.44
N ASN A 78 -5.88 -4.39 -12.75
CA ASN A 78 -5.83 -3.28 -13.72
C ASN A 78 -5.04 -3.61 -15.01
N TYR A 79 -4.88 -4.89 -15.37
CA TYR A 79 -4.31 -5.33 -16.65
C TYR A 79 -5.17 -6.38 -17.32
#